data_AF-A0AAW2UGX3-F1
#
_entry.id   AF-A0AAW2UGX3-F1
#
_cell.length_a   1.000
_cell.length_b   1.000
_cell.length_c   1.000
_cell.angle_alpha   90.00
_cell.angle_beta   90.00
_cell.angle_gamma   90.00
#
_symmetry.space_group_name_H-M   'P 1'
#
loop_
_entity.id
_entity.type
_entity.pdbx_description
1 polymer ?
#
loop_
_entity_poly.entity_id
_entity_poly.type
_entity_poly.pdbx_seq_one_letter_code
_entity_poly.pdbx_strand_id
1 'polypeptide(L)'
;MAISSGLGYSRLPCLHLRPPLRRYFLQVRLGYAAAIEAFDGTEMVDSVSGADVYGKAPEWKKLNSKDLGISTSKISRPTRVVLNCLKRRGFEVYLVGGCVRDLILKRIPKDFDIITSAELKEVMRMFSRCEMIGKRFPICHVHIDDTIVEVSSFSTRAARFGRDLTLDPEKPADCDEKDYVRWRNCLQRDFTINGLMFDPYAKLVYDYTGGVKDIRKAKVRTIKPANLSLTEDCARILRAVRIAARLGFRFSRETALAVKRLSASVLRLDRGRLLMEVNYMMAYGSAEASLRFIWKLGLLEILLPIQAAYFVRHGFRRRDKRYNMLLSLFSNLDKLLAPDRPCHNSLWFAILAFHEALSEQPRDPLVIAAFSLAVHNGGDLPEALSIARRINKQHDISFHELLEPRNLDSDALLEEVMNLAASVRGALTRMTDEYFVSQAMAKYPKAPYSDLVFFPLALYLRVRKIFECVGGGKEKGFVPKHGSKIDYELLAMGRLKEVRHVFARVVFDTIYPIDNRLQK
;
A
#
# COMPACT_ATOMS: atom_id res chain seq x y z
N MET A 1 65.53 29.77 11.41
CA MET A 1 66.71 29.09 11.99
C MET A 1 66.26 28.23 13.17
N ALA A 2 66.69 26.95 13.19
CA ALA A 2 66.65 25.94 14.28
C ALA A 2 65.27 25.59 14.92
N ILE A 3 64.63 24.42 14.74
CA ILE A 3 64.96 22.99 15.00
C ILE A 3 65.05 22.61 16.49
N SER A 4 64.18 21.67 16.92
CA SER A 4 64.38 20.54 17.89
C SER A 4 63.04 20.25 18.63
N SER A 5 62.26 19.21 18.32
CA SER A 5 62.35 17.76 18.65
C SER A 5 62.08 17.40 20.12
N GLY A 6 61.09 16.53 20.36
CA GLY A 6 60.81 15.94 21.68
C GLY A 6 59.54 15.06 21.71
N LEU A 7 59.70 13.77 21.36
CA LEU A 7 58.71 12.70 21.55
C LEU A 7 58.54 12.38 23.05
N GLY A 8 57.30 12.24 23.51
CA GLY A 8 56.97 11.77 24.86
C GLY A 8 55.75 10.85 24.84
N TYR A 9 56.00 9.55 25.00
CA TYR A 9 54.99 8.51 25.18
C TYR A 9 54.33 8.62 26.56
N SER A 10 53.00 8.64 26.62
CA SER A 10 52.24 8.42 27.87
C SER A 10 51.14 7.39 27.66
N ARG A 11 51.21 6.34 28.50
CA ARG A 11 50.41 5.12 28.54
C ARG A 11 48.95 5.39 28.94
N LEU A 12 48.01 4.81 28.20
CA LEU A 12 46.59 4.68 28.60
C LEU A 12 46.39 3.38 29.41
N PRO A 13 45.60 3.37 30.50
CA PRO A 13 45.35 2.15 31.27
C PRO A 13 44.23 1.28 30.69
N CYS A 14 44.44 -0.03 30.84
CA CYS A 14 43.59 -1.19 30.55
C CYS A 14 42.07 -1.00 30.67
N LEU A 15 41.36 -1.24 29.56
CA LEU A 15 39.94 -1.63 29.55
C LEU A 15 39.84 -3.15 29.63
N HIS A 16 39.24 -3.66 30.71
CA HIS A 16 38.87 -5.06 30.85
C HIS A 16 37.85 -5.49 29.78
N LEU A 17 38.26 -6.46 28.96
CA LEU A 17 37.43 -7.21 28.03
C LEU A 17 36.34 -7.99 28.78
N ARG A 18 35.06 -7.66 28.51
CA ARG A 18 33.94 -8.57 28.73
C ARG A 18 33.57 -9.24 27.40
N PRO A 19 33.28 -10.55 27.37
CA PRO A 19 33.06 -11.29 26.13
C PRO A 19 31.72 -10.91 25.46
N PRO A 20 31.58 -11.11 24.14
CA PRO A 20 30.45 -10.58 23.39
C PRO A 20 29.18 -11.41 23.63
N LEU A 21 28.16 -10.77 24.20
CA LEU A 21 26.78 -11.24 24.15
C LEU A 21 26.33 -11.29 22.68
N ARG A 22 26.08 -12.50 22.18
CA ARG A 22 25.45 -12.79 20.88
C ARG A 22 24.15 -11.96 20.74
N ARG A 23 24.24 -10.81 20.06
CA ARG A 23 23.07 -10.08 19.57
C ARG A 23 22.57 -10.78 18.32
N TYR A 24 21.42 -11.43 18.41
CA TYR A 24 20.62 -11.85 17.27
C TYR A 24 20.18 -10.62 16.47
N PHE A 25 20.99 -10.23 15.49
CA PHE A 25 20.60 -9.27 14.45
C PHE A 25 19.74 -10.00 13.41
N LEU A 26 18.42 -10.01 13.58
CA LEU A 26 17.51 -10.16 12.44
C LEU A 26 17.27 -8.76 11.84
N GLN A 27 18.21 -8.33 11.00
CA GLN A 27 17.95 -7.26 10.06
C GLN A 27 17.19 -7.88 8.89
N VAL A 28 15.86 -7.88 8.99
CA VAL A 28 14.97 -8.34 7.94
C VAL A 28 15.05 -7.34 6.77
N ARG A 29 16.08 -7.48 5.93
CA ARG A 29 16.10 -6.93 4.57
C ARG A 29 15.18 -7.81 3.71
N LEU A 30 13.87 -7.57 3.78
CA LEU A 30 12.93 -8.17 2.84
C LEU A 30 13.04 -7.40 1.53
N GLY A 31 13.72 -7.99 0.54
CA GLY A 31 13.44 -7.68 -0.85
C GLY A 31 12.02 -8.13 -1.18
N TYR A 32 11.32 -7.39 -2.05
CA TYR A 32 9.95 -7.69 -2.49
C TYR A 32 9.76 -9.15 -2.98
N ALA A 33 10.82 -9.82 -3.43
CA ALA A 33 10.83 -11.24 -3.79
C ALA A 33 10.46 -12.21 -2.63
N ALA A 34 10.79 -11.88 -1.39
CA ALA A 34 10.53 -12.75 -0.23
C ALA A 34 9.05 -12.81 0.18
N ALA A 35 8.23 -11.83 -0.24
CA ALA A 35 6.78 -11.86 -0.07
C ALA A 35 6.12 -13.01 -0.85
N ILE A 36 6.81 -13.54 -1.87
CA ILE A 36 6.25 -14.45 -2.89
C ILE A 36 6.43 -15.94 -2.51
N GLU A 37 7.42 -16.29 -1.68
CA GLU A 37 7.93 -17.67 -1.45
C GLU A 37 6.95 -18.66 -0.76
N ALA A 38 5.69 -18.32 -0.68
CA ALA A 38 5.02 -18.54 0.57
C ALA A 38 3.56 -19.01 0.38
N PHE A 39 3.39 -19.94 -0.57
CA PHE A 39 2.25 -20.84 -0.66
C PHE A 39 2.68 -22.32 -0.68
N ASP A 40 3.98 -22.58 -0.46
CA ASP A 40 4.62 -23.87 -0.70
C ASP A 40 4.48 -24.83 0.49
N GLY A 41 3.25 -25.24 0.73
CA GLY A 41 2.92 -26.36 1.60
C GLY A 41 1.81 -27.14 0.94
N THR A 42 2.18 -28.01 -0.01
CA THR A 42 1.33 -29.11 -0.46
C THR A 42 1.32 -30.16 0.66
N GLU A 43 0.70 -29.85 1.80
CA GLU A 43 0.27 -30.90 2.71
C GLU A 43 -0.97 -31.54 2.11
N MET A 44 -0.90 -32.86 1.96
CA MET A 44 -1.92 -33.69 1.35
C MET A 44 -3.32 -33.41 1.90
N VAL A 45 -4.30 -33.69 1.05
CA VAL A 45 -5.73 -33.66 1.39
C VAL A 45 -6.00 -34.85 2.30
N ASP A 46 -5.72 -34.71 3.59
CA ASP A 46 -6.33 -35.57 4.59
C ASP A 46 -7.74 -35.04 4.86
N SER A 47 -8.71 -35.93 4.76
CA SER A 47 -10.12 -35.71 5.10
C SER A 47 -10.23 -35.28 6.56
N VAL A 48 -10.31 -33.98 6.80
CA VAL A 48 -10.55 -33.44 8.14
C VAL A 48 -12.03 -33.62 8.47
N SER A 49 -12.30 -34.60 9.34
CA SER A 49 -13.54 -34.68 10.11
C SER A 49 -13.73 -33.36 10.88
N GLY A 50 -14.96 -32.85 10.88
CA GLY A 50 -15.32 -31.48 11.27
C GLY A 50 -15.15 -31.09 12.74
N ALA A 51 -14.26 -31.72 13.52
CA ALA A 51 -14.10 -31.49 14.95
C ALA A 51 -12.77 -30.82 15.37
N ASP A 52 -11.70 -30.85 14.55
CA ASP A 52 -10.34 -30.43 14.99
C ASP A 52 -9.84 -29.06 14.48
N VAL A 53 -10.73 -28.18 14.00
CA VAL A 53 -10.33 -26.86 13.45
C VAL A 53 -10.24 -25.75 14.51
N TYR A 54 -10.63 -26.01 15.76
CA TYR A 54 -10.52 -25.04 16.85
C TYR A 54 -9.20 -25.21 17.59
N GLY A 55 -8.13 -24.66 17.02
CA GLY A 55 -6.89 -24.47 17.77
C GLY A 55 -7.17 -23.72 19.08
N LYS A 56 -6.61 -24.21 20.20
CA LYS A 56 -6.73 -23.65 21.55
C LYS A 56 -6.68 -22.10 21.50
N ALA A 57 -7.65 -21.45 22.14
CA ALA A 57 -7.74 -19.99 22.15
C ALA A 57 -6.40 -19.36 22.55
N PRO A 58 -5.95 -18.30 21.87
CA PRO A 58 -4.65 -17.69 22.16
C PRO A 58 -4.61 -17.19 23.60
N GLU A 59 -3.57 -17.61 24.32
CA GLU A 59 -3.30 -17.15 25.68
C GLU A 59 -3.06 -15.63 25.68
N TRP A 60 -3.66 -14.93 26.63
CA TRP A 60 -3.54 -13.48 26.79
C TRP A 60 -2.12 -13.10 27.23
N LYS A 61 -1.50 -12.15 26.53
CA LYS A 61 -0.12 -11.75 26.82
C LYS A 61 0.00 -10.26 27.05
N LYS A 62 0.64 -9.91 28.16
CA LYS A 62 1.12 -8.56 28.48
C LYS A 62 2.64 -8.56 28.26
N LEU A 63 3.10 -7.85 27.23
CA LEU A 63 4.48 -7.88 26.76
C LEU A 63 5.15 -6.53 26.98
N ASN A 64 6.41 -6.52 27.42
CA ASN A 64 7.16 -5.26 27.54
C ASN A 64 7.45 -4.68 26.15
N SER A 65 7.19 -3.39 25.98
CA SER A 65 7.39 -2.73 24.68
C SER A 65 8.85 -2.69 24.24
N LYS A 66 9.80 -2.69 25.19
CA LYS A 66 11.24 -2.75 24.89
C LYS A 66 11.65 -4.09 24.28
N ASP A 67 11.10 -5.20 24.79
CA ASP A 67 11.38 -6.55 24.27
C ASP A 67 10.85 -6.72 22.84
N LEU A 68 9.79 -5.99 22.50
CA LEU A 68 9.24 -5.92 21.16
C LEU A 68 9.95 -4.88 20.26
N GLY A 69 10.95 -4.17 20.77
CA GLY A 69 11.72 -3.18 20.01
C GLY A 69 10.95 -1.89 19.69
N ILE A 70 9.85 -1.61 20.40
CA ILE A 70 9.05 -0.40 20.19
C ILE A 70 9.79 0.80 20.80
N SER A 71 10.02 1.81 19.97
CA SER A 71 10.53 3.11 20.42
C SER A 71 9.41 4.14 20.45
N THR A 72 9.15 4.72 21.63
CA THR A 72 8.16 5.80 21.81
C THR A 72 8.56 7.10 21.10
N SER A 73 9.84 7.26 20.72
CA SER A 73 10.29 8.39 19.91
C SER A 73 9.64 8.42 18.54
N LYS A 74 9.27 7.25 17.98
CA LYS A 74 8.61 7.12 16.67
C LYS A 74 7.14 7.53 16.68
N ILE A 75 6.53 7.74 17.85
CA ILE A 75 5.18 8.29 17.95
C ILE A 75 5.24 9.75 17.48
N SER A 76 4.29 10.20 16.66
CA SER A 76 4.31 11.59 16.19
C SER A 76 4.11 12.58 17.35
N ARG A 77 4.64 13.81 17.21
CA ARG A 77 4.39 14.89 18.18
C ARG A 77 2.88 15.17 18.34
N PRO A 78 2.09 15.36 17.26
CA PRO A 78 0.63 15.49 17.33
C PRO A 78 -0.04 14.40 18.17
N THR A 79 0.28 13.14 17.90
CA THR A 79 -0.27 11.98 18.63
C THR A 79 0.10 12.02 20.12
N ARG A 80 1.35 12.38 20.47
CA ARG A 80 1.76 12.53 21.87
C ARG A 80 0.98 13.63 22.59
N VAL A 81 0.66 14.74 21.94
CA VAL A 81 -0.15 15.82 22.53
C VAL A 81 -1.54 15.29 22.92
N VAL A 82 -2.21 14.59 22.00
CA VAL A 82 -3.54 14.01 22.24
C VAL A 82 -3.49 12.96 23.35
N LEU A 83 -2.53 12.03 23.29
CA LEU A 83 -2.32 11.02 24.33
C LEU A 83 -2.10 11.65 25.71
N ASN A 84 -1.24 12.67 25.81
CA ASN A 84 -0.91 13.32 27.09
C ASN A 84 -2.12 14.10 27.65
N CYS A 85 -2.90 14.75 26.78
CA CYS A 85 -4.09 15.49 27.19
C CYS A 85 -5.13 14.54 27.82
N LEU A 86 -5.45 13.45 27.14
CA LEU A 86 -6.36 12.41 27.62
C LEU A 86 -5.85 11.78 28.92
N LYS A 87 -4.56 11.42 28.97
CA LYS A 87 -3.96 10.79 30.16
C LYS A 87 -4.00 11.70 31.38
N ARG A 88 -3.72 13.00 31.24
CA ARG A 88 -3.78 13.98 32.34
C ARG A 88 -5.19 14.16 32.93
N ARG A 89 -6.24 13.88 32.15
CA ARG A 89 -7.63 13.87 32.63
C ARG A 89 -8.03 12.55 33.30
N GLY A 90 -7.10 11.61 33.46
CA GLY A 90 -7.34 10.33 34.12
C GLY A 90 -7.89 9.24 33.20
N PHE A 91 -8.05 9.50 31.90
CA PHE A 91 -8.53 8.48 30.96
C PHE A 91 -7.46 7.44 30.63
N GLU A 92 -7.91 6.22 30.36
CA GLU A 92 -7.08 5.19 29.74
C GLU A 92 -6.92 5.50 28.26
N VAL A 93 -5.72 5.28 27.73
CA VAL A 93 -5.40 5.54 26.33
C VAL A 93 -4.45 4.50 25.78
N TYR A 94 -4.73 4.05 24.57
CA TYR A 94 -3.92 3.03 23.89
C TYR A 94 -3.75 3.41 22.42
N LEU A 95 -2.56 3.16 21.90
CA LEU A 95 -2.35 3.08 20.46
C LEU A 95 -2.80 1.70 19.98
N VAL A 96 -3.46 1.63 18.82
CA VAL A 96 -4.08 0.39 18.34
C VAL A 96 -3.91 0.19 16.84
N GLY A 97 -4.13 -1.04 16.37
CA GLY A 97 -4.23 -1.29 14.94
C GLY A 97 -2.89 -1.32 14.21
N GLY A 98 -2.88 -0.74 13.01
CA GLY A 98 -1.73 -0.80 12.11
C GLY A 98 -0.49 -0.12 12.66
N CYS A 99 -0.65 0.91 13.50
CA CYS A 99 0.47 1.66 14.06
C CYS A 99 1.31 0.82 15.03
N VAL A 100 0.67 0.01 15.89
CA VAL A 100 1.37 -0.86 16.85
C VAL A 100 2.17 -1.93 16.12
N ARG A 101 1.55 -2.57 15.11
CA ARG A 101 2.22 -3.54 14.24
C ARG A 101 3.44 -2.93 13.54
N ASP A 102 3.29 -1.75 12.96
CA ASP A 102 4.35 -1.09 12.21
C ASP A 102 5.50 -0.67 13.14
N LEU A 103 5.20 -0.23 14.37
CA LEU A 103 6.20 0.03 15.41
C LEU A 103 6.99 -1.23 15.78
N ILE A 104 6.32 -2.37 15.99
CA ILE A 104 6.98 -3.67 16.27
C ILE A 104 7.87 -4.10 15.10
N LEU A 105 7.42 -3.90 13.86
CA LEU A 105 8.20 -4.16 12.64
C LEU A 105 9.28 -3.11 12.37
N LYS A 106 9.45 -2.13 13.27
CA LYS A 106 10.38 -1.00 13.13
C LYS A 106 10.16 -0.15 11.88
N ARG A 107 8.96 -0.21 11.28
CA ARG A 107 8.53 0.62 10.15
C ARG A 107 7.94 1.94 10.64
N ILE A 108 7.71 2.88 9.71
CA ILE A 108 7.01 4.13 9.99
C ILE A 108 5.50 3.86 9.85
N PRO A 109 4.70 4.07 10.90
CA PRO A 109 3.24 4.03 10.79
C PRO A 109 2.73 5.09 9.82
N LYS A 110 1.71 4.76 9.03
CA LYS A 110 1.01 5.74 8.18
C LYS A 110 0.23 6.75 9.03
N ASP A 111 -0.51 6.21 9.99
CA ASP A 111 -1.44 6.88 10.89
C ASP A 111 -1.26 6.33 12.31
N PHE A 112 -1.74 7.08 13.30
CA PHE A 112 -1.77 6.66 14.70
C PHE A 112 -3.19 6.74 15.22
N ASP A 113 -3.80 5.57 15.43
CA ASP A 113 -5.14 5.47 15.99
C ASP A 113 -5.06 5.37 17.51
N ILE A 114 -5.79 6.24 18.19
CA ILE A 114 -5.94 6.21 19.64
C ILE A 114 -7.29 5.62 19.99
N ILE A 115 -7.32 4.74 21.00
CA ILE A 115 -8.55 4.37 21.69
C ILE A 115 -8.47 4.79 23.16
N THR A 116 -9.58 5.28 23.70
CA THR A 116 -9.65 5.79 25.07
C THR A 116 -10.91 5.35 25.81
N SER A 117 -10.83 5.37 27.15
CA SER A 117 -12.00 5.19 28.02
C SER A 117 -12.92 6.42 28.06
N ALA A 118 -12.45 7.59 27.61
CA ALA A 118 -13.30 8.77 27.48
C ALA A 118 -14.42 8.55 26.45
N GLU A 119 -15.61 9.11 26.70
CA GLU A 119 -16.65 9.22 25.69
C GLU A 119 -16.24 10.23 24.60
N LEU A 120 -16.72 10.01 23.37
CA LEU A 120 -16.40 10.92 22.26
C LEU A 120 -16.84 12.37 22.51
N LYS A 121 -17.94 12.57 23.27
CA LYS A 121 -18.39 13.91 23.69
C LYS A 121 -17.42 14.57 24.68
N GLU A 122 -16.72 13.79 25.50
CA GLU A 122 -15.66 14.30 26.38
C GLU A 122 -14.43 14.67 25.56
N VAL A 123 -14.04 13.83 24.60
CA VAL A 123 -12.95 14.12 23.66
C VAL A 123 -13.22 15.43 22.93
N MET A 124 -14.43 15.64 22.37
CA MET A 124 -14.80 16.89 21.71
C MET A 124 -14.68 18.12 22.63
N ARG A 125 -15.06 18.00 23.90
CA ARG A 125 -14.93 19.10 24.88
C ARG A 125 -13.49 19.41 25.25
N MET A 126 -12.57 18.46 25.06
CA MET A 126 -11.16 18.61 25.42
C MET A 126 -10.31 19.29 24.34
N PHE A 127 -10.74 19.26 23.08
CA PHE A 127 -9.95 19.76 21.95
C PHE A 127 -10.76 20.77 21.14
N SER A 128 -10.25 21.99 21.00
CA SER A 128 -10.93 23.09 20.31
C SER A 128 -11.18 22.81 18.82
N ARG A 129 -10.26 22.11 18.15
CA ARG A 129 -10.39 21.66 16.77
C ARG A 129 -10.60 20.15 16.72
N CYS A 130 -11.81 19.72 17.03
CA CYS A 130 -12.21 18.31 16.99
C CYS A 130 -13.56 18.15 16.31
N GLU A 131 -13.64 17.21 15.37
CA GLU A 131 -14.89 16.86 14.70
C GLU A 131 -15.21 15.37 14.91
N MET A 132 -16.49 15.04 15.05
CA MET A 132 -16.94 13.65 15.10
C MET A 132 -17.35 13.21 13.70
N ILE A 133 -16.68 12.19 13.16
CA ILE A 133 -16.93 11.65 11.84
C ILE A 133 -17.53 10.25 11.94
N GLY A 134 -18.43 9.93 11.02
CA GLY A 134 -18.97 8.59 10.84
C GLY A 134 -20.28 8.38 11.58
N LYS A 135 -21.37 8.21 10.83
CA LYS A 135 -22.70 7.94 11.43
C LYS A 135 -22.74 6.56 12.10
N ARG A 136 -22.16 5.55 11.44
CA ARG A 136 -22.13 4.18 11.95
C ARG A 136 -21.03 4.02 13.00
N PHE A 137 -19.78 4.32 12.64
CA PHE A 137 -18.66 4.16 13.56
C PHE A 137 -18.13 5.55 13.92
N PRO A 138 -18.76 6.25 14.88
CA PRO A 138 -18.32 7.59 15.21
C PRO A 138 -16.92 7.52 15.82
N ILE A 139 -16.04 8.37 15.30
CA ILE A 139 -14.69 8.62 15.78
C ILE A 139 -14.46 10.13 15.83
N CYS A 140 -13.55 10.58 16.68
CA CYS A 140 -13.13 11.96 16.74
C CYS A 140 -11.87 12.14 15.87
N HIS A 141 -11.92 13.09 14.95
CA HIS A 141 -10.74 13.63 14.28
C HIS A 141 -10.27 14.86 15.06
N VAL A 142 -9.14 14.70 15.76
CA VAL A 142 -8.52 15.78 16.52
C VAL A 142 -7.43 16.42 15.66
N HIS A 143 -7.58 17.71 15.35
CA HIS A 143 -6.61 18.45 14.57
C HIS A 143 -5.56 19.06 15.49
N ILE A 144 -4.30 18.65 15.32
CA ILE A 144 -3.15 19.24 15.98
C ILE A 144 -2.20 19.70 14.87
N ASP A 145 -1.95 21.00 14.80
CA ASP A 145 -1.26 21.64 13.68
C ASP A 145 -1.93 21.26 12.35
N ASP A 146 -1.16 20.75 11.37
CA ASP A 146 -1.65 20.26 10.08
C ASP A 146 -1.89 18.74 10.06
N THR A 147 -1.91 18.08 11.23
CA THR A 147 -2.09 16.63 11.35
C THR A 147 -3.42 16.28 12.02
N ILE A 148 -4.10 15.29 11.48
CA ILE A 148 -5.30 14.70 12.05
C ILE A 148 -4.90 13.46 12.86
N VAL A 149 -5.36 13.39 14.11
CA VAL A 149 -5.23 12.21 14.98
C VAL A 149 -6.61 11.61 15.21
N GLU A 150 -6.78 10.34 14.85
CA GLU A 150 -8.03 9.63 15.05
C GLU A 150 -8.13 9.11 16.50
N VAL A 151 -9.23 9.45 17.17
CA VAL A 151 -9.53 9.04 18.55
C VAL A 151 -10.88 8.32 18.57
N SER A 152 -10.87 7.09 19.08
CA SER A 152 -12.06 6.26 19.26
C SER A 152 -12.31 5.95 20.74
N SER A 153 -13.54 5.59 21.10
CA SER A 153 -13.93 5.25 22.47
C SER A 153 -14.31 3.78 22.62
N PHE A 154 -13.99 3.19 23.77
CA PHE A 154 -14.47 1.84 24.12
C PHE A 154 -16.00 1.78 24.23
N SER A 155 -16.66 2.81 24.78
CA SER A 155 -18.10 2.81 25.06
C SER A 155 -18.95 2.77 23.78
N THR A 156 -18.57 3.56 22.77
CA THR A 156 -19.19 3.56 21.44
C THR A 156 -19.15 2.19 20.77
N ARG A 157 -18.07 1.43 21.00
CA ARG A 157 -17.88 0.10 20.40
C ARG A 157 -18.58 -1.01 21.17
N ALA A 158 -18.81 -0.82 22.48
CA ALA A 158 -19.58 -1.73 23.32
C ALA A 158 -21.10 -1.62 23.07
N ALA A 159 -21.64 -0.40 22.94
CA ALA A 159 -23.08 -0.14 22.77
C ALA A 159 -23.70 -0.77 21.49
N ARG A 160 -22.87 -1.11 20.51
CA ARG A 160 -23.33 -1.75 19.27
C ARG A 160 -23.71 -3.22 19.41
N PHE A 161 -23.19 -3.92 20.41
CA PHE A 161 -23.25 -5.38 20.47
C PHE A 161 -24.08 -5.96 21.61
N GLY A 162 -24.85 -5.14 22.33
CA GLY A 162 -25.90 -5.64 23.22
C GLY A 162 -27.02 -6.43 22.51
N ARG A 163 -26.88 -6.76 21.22
CA ARG A 163 -27.88 -7.44 20.39
C ARG A 163 -27.43 -8.74 19.72
N ASP A 164 -26.16 -9.16 19.84
CA ASP A 164 -25.67 -10.38 19.18
C ASP A 164 -24.76 -11.17 20.13
N LEU A 165 -25.38 -11.85 21.11
CA LEU A 165 -24.76 -12.48 22.28
C LEU A 165 -24.43 -13.97 22.08
N THR A 166 -24.50 -14.52 20.87
CA THR A 166 -24.52 -15.99 20.68
C THR A 166 -23.17 -16.62 20.31
N LEU A 167 -22.10 -15.84 20.08
CA LEU A 167 -20.81 -16.36 19.61
C LEU A 167 -19.59 -15.74 20.31
N ASP A 168 -19.78 -14.96 21.37
CA ASP A 168 -18.64 -14.45 22.11
C ASP A 168 -17.99 -15.58 22.93
N PRO A 169 -16.65 -15.76 22.84
CA PRO A 169 -15.96 -16.73 23.68
C PRO A 169 -16.26 -16.46 25.15
N GLU A 170 -16.31 -17.51 25.97
CA GLU A 170 -16.46 -17.32 27.41
C GLU A 170 -15.37 -16.40 27.97
N LYS A 171 -15.77 -15.52 28.89
CA LYS A 171 -14.84 -14.61 29.59
C LYS A 171 -13.73 -15.45 30.23
N PRO A 172 -12.44 -15.17 29.96
CA PRO A 172 -11.37 -15.94 30.58
C PRO A 172 -11.38 -15.82 32.11
N ALA A 173 -11.01 -16.90 32.79
CA ALA A 173 -11.16 -17.04 34.25
C ALA A 173 -10.43 -15.97 35.08
N ASP A 174 -9.30 -15.43 34.60
CA ASP A 174 -8.48 -14.41 35.27
C ASP A 174 -8.65 -12.99 34.69
N CYS A 175 -9.83 -12.69 34.14
CA CYS A 175 -10.08 -11.45 33.40
C CYS A 175 -10.65 -10.33 34.30
N ASP A 176 -9.82 -9.31 34.57
CA ASP A 176 -10.28 -8.04 35.15
C ASP A 176 -11.19 -7.26 34.17
N GLU A 177 -11.96 -6.31 34.68
CA GLU A 177 -12.92 -5.54 33.86
C GLU A 177 -12.23 -4.77 32.72
N LYS A 178 -11.00 -4.29 32.94
CA LYS A 178 -10.25 -3.51 31.95
C LYS A 178 -9.75 -4.39 30.82
N ASP A 179 -9.21 -5.56 31.15
CA ASP A 179 -8.80 -6.57 30.20
C ASP A 179 -10.00 -7.09 29.41
N TYR A 180 -11.17 -7.24 30.03
CA TYR A 180 -12.41 -7.59 29.32
C TYR A 180 -12.75 -6.55 28.24
N VAL A 181 -12.74 -5.25 28.59
CA VAL A 181 -13.02 -4.16 27.65
C VAL A 181 -12.00 -4.10 26.50
N ARG A 182 -10.70 -4.21 26.82
CA ARG A 182 -9.62 -4.23 25.81
C ARG A 182 -9.75 -5.44 24.89
N TRP A 183 -9.99 -6.62 25.44
CA TRP A 183 -10.17 -7.85 24.68
C TRP A 183 -11.37 -7.79 23.74
N ARG A 184 -12.55 -7.35 24.24
CA ARG A 184 -13.75 -7.13 23.42
C ARG A 184 -13.48 -6.19 22.25
N ASN A 185 -12.69 -5.13 22.48
CA ASN A 185 -12.26 -4.25 21.38
C ASN A 185 -11.42 -4.98 20.33
N CYS A 186 -10.44 -5.78 20.77
CA CYS A 186 -9.56 -6.53 19.89
C CYS A 186 -10.33 -7.53 19.03
N LEU A 187 -11.31 -8.25 19.60
CA LEU A 187 -12.13 -9.23 18.90
C LEU A 187 -12.93 -8.68 17.72
N GLN A 188 -13.24 -7.37 17.73
CA GLN A 188 -13.98 -6.71 16.65
C GLN A 188 -13.09 -6.31 15.47
N ARG A 189 -11.77 -6.50 15.56
CA ARG A 189 -10.82 -6.09 14.52
C ARG A 189 -10.71 -7.15 13.44
N ASP A 190 -10.11 -6.75 12.32
CA ASP A 190 -10.02 -7.57 11.12
C ASP A 190 -9.00 -8.71 11.26
N PHE A 191 -7.76 -8.38 11.62
CA PHE A 191 -6.62 -9.31 11.64
C PHE A 191 -5.89 -9.31 12.98
N THR A 192 -5.34 -10.46 13.37
CA THR A 192 -4.61 -10.66 14.65
C THR A 192 -3.49 -9.65 14.81
N ILE A 193 -2.73 -9.41 13.74
CA ILE A 193 -1.64 -8.42 13.70
C ILE A 193 -2.10 -6.97 13.88
N ASN A 194 -3.38 -6.67 13.65
CA ASN A 194 -3.99 -5.36 13.93
C ASN A 194 -4.78 -5.36 15.25
N GLY A 195 -4.88 -6.52 15.92
CA GLY A 195 -5.54 -6.72 17.21
C GLY A 195 -4.66 -6.42 18.43
N LEU A 196 -3.58 -5.65 18.24
CA LEU A 196 -2.62 -5.29 19.28
C LEU A 196 -2.96 -3.91 19.86
N MET A 197 -2.80 -3.78 21.18
CA MET A 197 -2.95 -2.50 21.90
C MET A 197 -1.66 -2.16 22.62
N PHE A 198 -1.21 -0.92 22.51
CA PHE A 198 0.02 -0.44 23.13
C PHE A 198 -0.29 0.71 24.09
N ASP A 199 0.06 0.54 25.37
CA ASP A 199 0.09 1.62 26.35
C ASP A 199 1.50 2.22 26.40
N PRO A 200 1.70 3.46 25.89
CA PRO A 200 3.01 4.10 25.89
C PRO A 200 3.49 4.55 27.28
N TYR A 201 2.60 4.64 28.28
CA TYR A 201 2.92 5.06 29.64
C TYR A 201 3.31 3.85 30.49
N ALA A 202 2.53 2.78 30.45
CA ALA A 202 2.87 1.52 31.10
C ALA A 202 4.00 0.76 30.39
N LYS A 203 4.29 1.12 29.12
CA LYS A 203 5.26 0.43 28.25
C LYS A 203 4.89 -1.03 28.03
N LEU A 204 3.59 -1.29 27.91
CA LEU A 204 3.02 -2.63 27.75
C LEU A 204 2.27 -2.74 26.41
N VAL A 205 2.48 -3.85 25.73
CA VAL A 205 1.67 -4.29 24.60
C VAL A 205 0.78 -5.42 25.05
N TYR A 206 -0.52 -5.25 24.85
CA TYR A 206 -1.54 -6.26 25.10
C TYR A 206 -1.82 -7.01 23.81
N ASP A 207 -1.62 -8.33 23.84
CA ASP A 207 -1.92 -9.24 22.74
C ASP A 207 -2.91 -10.30 23.24
N TYR A 208 -4.17 -10.13 22.86
CA TYR A 208 -5.24 -11.08 23.19
C TYR A 208 -5.59 -12.01 22.03
N THR A 209 -4.95 -11.85 20.86
CA THR A 209 -5.36 -12.52 19.61
C THR A 209 -4.23 -13.33 18.97
N GLY A 210 -3.03 -13.30 19.56
CA GLY A 210 -1.83 -13.93 19.02
C GLY A 210 -1.18 -13.12 17.90
N GLY A 211 -1.42 -11.81 17.84
CA GLY A 211 -0.89 -10.92 16.82
C GLY A 211 0.64 -10.88 16.78
N VAL A 212 1.32 -10.92 17.93
CA VAL A 212 2.80 -10.91 17.98
C VAL A 212 3.37 -12.20 17.38
N LYS A 213 2.74 -13.35 17.64
CA LYS A 213 3.12 -14.63 17.04
C LYS A 213 2.96 -14.60 15.52
N ASP A 214 1.87 -14.03 15.03
CA ASP A 214 1.61 -13.92 13.59
C ASP A 214 2.51 -12.88 12.90
N ILE A 215 2.90 -11.79 13.57
CA ILE A 215 3.95 -10.88 13.09
C ILE A 215 5.27 -11.62 12.92
N ARG A 216 5.70 -12.39 13.93
CA ARG A 216 6.95 -13.18 13.87
C ARG A 216 6.94 -14.23 12.75
N LYS A 217 5.77 -14.81 12.47
CA LYS A 217 5.56 -15.79 11.38
C LYS A 217 5.23 -15.13 10.03
N ALA A 218 5.26 -13.80 9.93
CA ALA A 218 4.88 -13.04 8.74
C ALA A 218 3.53 -13.50 8.15
N LYS A 219 2.49 -13.58 9.00
CA LYS A 219 1.19 -14.19 8.67
C LYS A 219 0.04 -13.21 8.88
N VAL A 220 -0.82 -13.08 7.88
CA VAL A 220 -2.11 -12.40 7.96
C VAL A 220 -3.17 -13.45 8.27
N ARG A 221 -3.77 -13.33 9.46
CA ARG A 221 -4.85 -14.18 9.96
C ARG A 221 -5.98 -13.30 10.48
N THR A 222 -7.22 -13.66 10.19
CA THR A 222 -8.40 -13.01 10.75
C THR A 222 -8.57 -13.33 12.22
N ILE A 223 -9.13 -12.41 13.02
CA ILE A 223 -9.35 -12.69 14.46
C ILE A 223 -10.50 -13.69 14.64
N LYS A 224 -11.63 -13.41 13.99
CA LYS A 224 -12.74 -14.35 13.85
C LYS A 224 -12.44 -15.39 12.75
N PRO A 225 -13.16 -16.54 12.74
CA PRO A 225 -13.11 -17.48 11.61
C PRO A 225 -13.24 -16.74 10.28
N ALA A 226 -12.36 -17.07 9.33
CA ALA A 226 -12.14 -16.23 8.14
C ALA A 226 -13.41 -16.09 7.30
N ASN A 227 -14.19 -17.15 7.17
CA ASN A 227 -15.45 -17.10 6.44
C ASN A 227 -16.47 -16.14 7.05
N LEU A 228 -16.62 -16.16 8.39
CA LEU A 228 -17.52 -15.25 9.09
C LEU A 228 -17.01 -13.81 8.96
N SER A 229 -15.73 -13.59 9.27
CA SER A 229 -15.10 -12.27 9.23
C SER A 229 -15.23 -11.58 7.87
N LEU A 230 -14.98 -12.30 6.79
CA LEU A 230 -15.02 -11.75 5.42
C LEU A 230 -16.46 -11.62 4.89
N THR A 231 -17.41 -12.38 5.43
CA THR A 231 -18.84 -12.23 5.09
C THR A 231 -19.43 -11.01 5.77
N GLU A 232 -19.09 -10.77 7.05
CA GLU A 232 -19.48 -9.57 7.82
C GLU A 232 -19.03 -8.28 7.13
N ASP A 233 -17.78 -8.24 6.66
CA ASP A 233 -17.21 -7.09 5.94
C ASP A 233 -16.30 -7.57 4.81
N CYS A 234 -16.85 -7.60 3.59
CA CYS A 234 -16.10 -8.01 2.39
C CYS A 234 -14.93 -7.07 2.04
N ALA A 235 -14.89 -5.83 2.55
CA ALA A 235 -13.71 -4.98 2.39
C ALA A 235 -12.48 -5.56 3.09
N ARG A 236 -12.66 -6.45 4.09
CA ARG A 236 -11.56 -7.18 4.72
C ARG A 236 -10.79 -8.06 3.72
N ILE A 237 -11.39 -8.49 2.61
CA ILE A 237 -10.68 -9.22 1.54
C ILE A 237 -9.58 -8.33 0.95
N LEU A 238 -9.95 -7.12 0.52
CA LEU A 238 -9.02 -6.16 -0.07
C LEU A 238 -8.01 -5.67 0.98
N ARG A 239 -8.44 -5.45 2.22
CA ARG A 239 -7.52 -5.10 3.32
C ARG A 239 -6.50 -6.21 3.59
N ALA A 240 -6.90 -7.49 3.54
CA ALA A 240 -5.99 -8.61 3.70
C ALA A 240 -4.90 -8.59 2.62
N VAL A 241 -5.30 -8.43 1.36
CA VAL A 241 -4.38 -8.32 0.22
C VAL A 241 -3.42 -7.15 0.38
N ARG A 242 -3.94 -5.96 0.69
CA ARG A 242 -3.13 -4.77 0.93
C ARG A 242 -2.08 -5.02 2.02
N ILE A 243 -2.50 -5.57 3.15
CA ILE A 243 -1.60 -5.80 4.29
C ILE A 243 -0.54 -6.85 3.92
N ALA A 244 -0.94 -7.94 3.27
CA ALA A 244 -0.03 -8.99 2.81
C ALA A 244 1.02 -8.43 1.84
N ALA A 245 0.59 -7.69 0.81
CA ALA A 245 1.47 -7.08 -0.19
C ALA A 245 2.44 -6.07 0.44
N ARG A 246 1.94 -5.13 1.26
CA ARG A 246 2.76 -4.08 1.88
C ARG A 246 3.79 -4.64 2.87
N LEU A 247 3.41 -5.66 3.63
CA LEU A 247 4.29 -6.23 4.67
C LEU A 247 5.18 -7.37 4.15
N GLY A 248 4.84 -7.96 3.02
CA GLY A 248 5.43 -9.19 2.54
C GLY A 248 4.99 -10.42 3.36
N PHE A 249 3.75 -10.40 3.85
CA PHE A 249 3.21 -11.46 4.71
C PHE A 249 2.41 -12.48 3.89
N ARG A 250 2.35 -13.71 4.39
CA ARG A 250 1.52 -14.80 3.88
C ARG A 250 0.12 -14.75 4.46
N PHE A 251 -0.87 -15.31 3.78
CA PHE A 251 -2.12 -15.65 4.44
C PHE A 251 -2.00 -16.90 5.29
N SER A 252 -2.83 -16.99 6.32
CA SER A 252 -3.17 -18.29 6.91
C SER A 252 -3.88 -19.20 5.91
N ARG A 253 -3.76 -20.53 6.06
CA ARG A 253 -4.44 -21.51 5.20
C ARG A 253 -5.94 -21.22 5.13
N GLU A 254 -6.56 -21.04 6.30
CA GLU A 254 -7.97 -20.68 6.43
C GLU A 254 -8.30 -19.35 5.73
N THR A 255 -7.52 -18.29 6.00
CA THR A 255 -7.73 -16.97 5.39
C THR A 255 -7.57 -17.01 3.87
N ALA A 256 -6.59 -17.76 3.35
CA ALA A 256 -6.36 -17.90 1.92
C ALA A 256 -7.54 -18.58 1.21
N LEU A 257 -8.05 -19.68 1.80
CA LEU A 257 -9.20 -20.41 1.26
C LEU A 257 -10.46 -19.54 1.28
N ALA A 258 -10.71 -18.84 2.39
CA ALA A 258 -11.87 -17.96 2.54
C ALA A 258 -11.81 -16.78 1.55
N VAL A 259 -10.66 -16.14 1.38
CA VAL A 259 -10.47 -15.04 0.41
C VAL A 259 -10.74 -15.52 -1.01
N LYS A 260 -10.22 -16.69 -1.41
CA LYS A 260 -10.46 -17.24 -2.75
C LYS A 260 -11.95 -17.50 -2.98
N ARG A 261 -12.59 -18.17 -2.01
CA ARG A 261 -14.02 -18.55 -2.09
C ARG A 261 -14.95 -17.34 -2.11
N LEU A 262 -14.65 -16.31 -1.34
CA LEU A 262 -15.47 -15.11 -1.19
C LEU A 262 -15.03 -13.96 -2.10
N SER A 263 -14.10 -14.17 -3.03
CA SER A 263 -13.53 -13.12 -3.89
C SER A 263 -14.61 -12.30 -4.61
N ALA A 264 -15.64 -12.94 -5.18
CA ALA A 264 -16.75 -12.27 -5.86
C ALA A 264 -17.58 -11.34 -4.94
N SER A 265 -17.54 -11.55 -3.62
CA SER A 265 -18.29 -10.72 -2.67
C SER A 265 -17.83 -9.26 -2.62
N VAL A 266 -16.62 -8.96 -3.11
CA VAL A 266 -16.12 -7.58 -3.19
C VAL A 266 -16.99 -6.69 -4.07
N LEU A 267 -17.76 -7.26 -5.00
CA LEU A 267 -18.73 -6.53 -5.83
C LEU A 267 -19.89 -5.91 -5.02
N ARG A 268 -20.09 -6.34 -3.76
CA ARG A 268 -21.09 -5.73 -2.86
C ARG A 268 -20.63 -4.41 -2.25
N LEU A 269 -19.34 -4.07 -2.38
CA LEU A 269 -18.80 -2.81 -1.88
C LEU A 269 -19.23 -1.65 -2.77
N ASP A 270 -19.49 -0.50 -2.16
CA ASP A 270 -19.70 0.72 -2.94
C ASP A 270 -18.43 1.12 -3.70
N ARG A 271 -18.62 1.79 -4.85
CA ARG A 271 -17.53 2.22 -5.74
C ARG A 271 -16.46 3.05 -5.01
N GLY A 272 -16.87 3.88 -4.04
CA GLY A 272 -15.97 4.70 -3.24
C GLY A 272 -15.07 3.87 -2.33
N ARG A 273 -15.63 2.86 -1.66
CA ARG A 273 -14.89 1.93 -0.82
C ARG A 273 -13.93 1.05 -1.64
N LEU A 274 -14.36 0.58 -2.82
CA LEU A 274 -13.49 -0.12 -3.76
C LEU A 274 -12.31 0.74 -4.18
N LEU A 275 -12.57 1.97 -4.65
CA LEU A 275 -11.52 2.91 -5.04
C LEU A 275 -10.56 3.18 -3.91
N MET A 276 -11.04 3.35 -2.68
CA MET A 276 -10.20 3.61 -1.52
C MET A 276 -9.25 2.43 -1.25
N GLU A 277 -9.74 1.19 -1.23
CA GLU A 277 -8.89 0.02 -0.96
C GLU A 277 -7.88 -0.22 -2.09
N VAL A 278 -8.29 -0.07 -3.36
CA VAL A 278 -7.38 -0.16 -4.52
C VAL A 278 -6.35 0.98 -4.48
N ASN A 279 -6.76 2.21 -4.15
CA ASN A 279 -5.81 3.32 -4.03
C ASN A 279 -4.75 3.03 -2.94
N TYR A 280 -5.14 2.43 -1.83
CA TYR A 280 -4.17 2.04 -0.80
C TYR A 280 -3.20 0.95 -1.26
N MET A 281 -3.59 0.09 -2.20
CA MET A 281 -2.69 -0.89 -2.82
C MET A 281 -1.70 -0.23 -3.77
N MET A 282 -2.18 0.73 -4.57
CA MET A 282 -1.44 1.28 -5.72
C MET A 282 -0.61 2.52 -5.40
N ALA A 283 -1.02 3.32 -4.41
CA ALA A 283 -0.43 4.64 -4.17
C ALA A 283 0.55 4.71 -2.99
N TYR A 284 0.79 3.60 -2.29
CA TYR A 284 1.52 3.57 -1.00
C TYR A 284 2.78 2.68 -1.01
N GLY A 285 3.36 2.42 -2.19
CA GLY A 285 4.65 1.72 -2.33
C GLY A 285 4.58 0.19 -2.29
N SER A 286 3.44 -0.38 -2.69
CA SER A 286 3.23 -1.82 -2.79
C SER A 286 2.34 -2.23 -3.97
N ALA A 287 2.28 -1.42 -5.02
CA ALA A 287 1.41 -1.61 -6.18
C ALA A 287 1.73 -2.90 -6.94
N GLU A 288 3.02 -3.15 -7.21
CA GLU A 288 3.46 -4.35 -7.96
C GLU A 288 3.11 -5.63 -7.21
N ALA A 289 3.44 -5.69 -5.92
CA ALA A 289 3.12 -6.81 -5.07
C ALA A 289 1.60 -7.00 -4.96
N SER A 290 0.84 -5.90 -4.88
CA SER A 290 -0.62 -5.92 -4.80
C SER A 290 -1.24 -6.48 -6.07
N LEU A 291 -0.78 -6.05 -7.26
CA LEU A 291 -1.20 -6.59 -8.57
C LEU A 291 -0.98 -8.09 -8.66
N ARG A 292 0.19 -8.59 -8.21
CA ARG A 292 0.45 -10.04 -8.15
C ARG A 292 -0.50 -10.76 -7.21
N PHE A 293 -0.79 -10.19 -6.04
CA PHE A 293 -1.70 -10.81 -5.08
C PHE A 293 -3.14 -10.88 -5.62
N ILE A 294 -3.68 -9.78 -6.16
CA ILE A 294 -5.03 -9.80 -6.72
C ILE A 294 -5.12 -10.72 -7.94
N TRP A 295 -4.06 -10.82 -8.77
CA TRP A 295 -4.00 -11.79 -9.85
C TRP A 295 -4.01 -13.24 -9.34
N LYS A 296 -3.15 -13.54 -8.37
CA LYS A 296 -3.05 -14.87 -7.76
C LYS A 296 -4.37 -15.35 -7.17
N LEU A 297 -5.15 -14.43 -6.58
CA LEU A 297 -6.42 -14.71 -5.91
C LEU A 297 -7.65 -14.67 -6.83
N GLY A 298 -7.50 -14.21 -8.07
CA GLY A 298 -8.64 -14.07 -9.01
C GLY A 298 -9.46 -12.79 -8.81
N LEU A 299 -8.89 -11.79 -8.14
CA LEU A 299 -9.52 -10.50 -7.89
C LEU A 299 -9.19 -9.49 -9.00
N LEU A 300 -8.12 -9.70 -9.77
CA LEU A 300 -7.74 -8.78 -10.85
C LEU A 300 -8.82 -8.76 -11.94
N GLU A 301 -9.42 -9.90 -12.25
CA GLU A 301 -10.50 -10.06 -13.23
C GLU A 301 -11.76 -9.28 -12.86
N ILE A 302 -11.93 -8.97 -11.57
CA ILE A 302 -13.06 -8.20 -11.06
C ILE A 302 -12.69 -6.72 -10.98
N LEU A 303 -11.51 -6.41 -10.44
CA LEU A 303 -11.12 -5.04 -10.11
C LEU A 303 -10.49 -4.29 -11.28
N LEU A 304 -9.69 -4.96 -12.12
CA LEU A 304 -8.98 -4.34 -13.23
C LEU A 304 -9.06 -5.27 -14.45
N PRO A 305 -10.25 -5.44 -15.05
CA PRO A 305 -10.46 -6.47 -16.07
C PRO A 305 -9.56 -6.29 -17.29
N ILE A 306 -9.35 -5.07 -17.77
CA ILE A 306 -8.44 -4.78 -18.89
C ILE A 306 -7.01 -5.27 -18.61
N GLN A 307 -6.50 -5.07 -17.40
CA GLN A 307 -5.17 -5.55 -17.01
C GLN A 307 -5.13 -7.07 -16.82
N ALA A 308 -6.23 -7.68 -16.34
CA ALA A 308 -6.36 -9.12 -16.32
C ALA A 308 -6.32 -9.70 -17.74
N ALA A 309 -6.99 -9.05 -18.69
CA ALA A 309 -6.99 -9.43 -20.10
C ALA A 309 -5.58 -9.40 -20.68
N TYR A 310 -4.80 -8.37 -20.37
CA TYR A 310 -3.39 -8.31 -20.73
C TYR A 310 -2.59 -9.51 -20.18
N PHE A 311 -2.70 -9.82 -18.89
CA PHE A 311 -2.00 -10.97 -18.30
C PHE A 311 -2.34 -12.29 -18.99
N VAL A 312 -3.62 -12.53 -19.30
CA VAL A 312 -3.99 -13.78 -19.96
C VAL A 312 -3.52 -13.82 -21.42
N ARG A 313 -3.64 -12.72 -22.18
CA ARG A 313 -3.19 -12.63 -23.59
C ARG A 313 -1.72 -13.00 -23.73
N HIS A 314 -0.88 -12.57 -22.79
CA HIS A 314 0.56 -12.84 -22.80
C HIS A 314 0.95 -14.09 -21.98
N GLY A 315 -0.01 -14.97 -21.65
CA GLY A 315 0.26 -16.24 -20.96
C GLY A 315 0.85 -16.10 -19.55
N PHE A 316 0.61 -14.97 -18.88
CA PHE A 316 1.12 -14.68 -17.55
C PHE A 316 0.30 -15.42 -16.48
N ARG A 317 0.81 -16.58 -16.04
CA ARG A 317 0.08 -17.46 -15.11
C ARG A 317 -0.06 -16.82 -13.73
N ARG A 318 -1.07 -17.22 -12.95
CA ARG A 318 -1.35 -16.70 -11.59
C ARG A 318 -0.21 -16.83 -10.57
N ARG A 319 0.75 -17.72 -10.82
CA ARG A 319 1.93 -17.96 -9.97
C ARG A 319 3.23 -17.52 -10.63
N ASP A 320 3.13 -16.82 -11.76
CA ASP A 320 4.28 -16.41 -12.53
C ASP A 320 5.12 -15.37 -11.76
N LYS A 321 6.43 -15.58 -11.78
CA LYS A 321 7.42 -14.70 -11.15
C LYS A 321 8.09 -13.78 -12.15
N ARG A 322 7.87 -13.98 -13.46
CA ARG A 322 8.39 -13.12 -14.51
C ARG A 322 7.93 -11.67 -14.30
N TYR A 323 8.70 -10.75 -14.85
CA TYR A 323 8.31 -9.36 -14.99
C TYR A 323 7.70 -9.13 -16.37
N ASN A 324 6.83 -8.15 -16.46
CA ASN A 324 6.29 -7.59 -17.70
C ASN A 324 6.27 -6.08 -17.57
N MET A 325 5.90 -5.34 -18.62
CA MET A 325 5.96 -3.88 -18.59
C MET A 325 5.07 -3.29 -17.49
N LEU A 326 3.83 -3.79 -17.35
CA LEU A 326 2.89 -3.34 -16.31
C LEU A 326 3.48 -3.45 -14.90
N LEU A 327 3.98 -4.65 -14.55
CA LEU A 327 4.59 -4.88 -13.23
C LEU A 327 5.86 -4.07 -13.04
N SER A 328 6.63 -3.82 -14.11
CA SER A 328 7.85 -3.02 -14.06
C SER A 328 7.56 -1.53 -13.82
N LEU A 329 6.53 -0.97 -14.48
CA LEU A 329 6.03 0.37 -14.21
C LEU A 329 5.65 0.54 -12.74
N PHE A 330 4.87 -0.41 -12.20
CA PHE A 330 4.46 -0.36 -10.80
C PHE A 330 5.61 -0.64 -9.82
N SER A 331 6.60 -1.47 -10.19
CA SER A 331 7.80 -1.68 -9.38
C SER A 331 8.64 -0.40 -9.30
N ASN A 332 8.77 0.33 -10.41
CA ASN A 332 9.47 1.61 -10.43
C ASN A 332 8.69 2.70 -9.68
N LEU A 333 7.35 2.71 -9.76
CA LEU A 333 6.52 3.56 -8.92
C LEU A 333 6.73 3.26 -7.44
N ASP A 334 6.75 1.98 -7.05
CA ASP A 334 6.91 1.56 -5.66
C ASP A 334 8.25 1.99 -5.05
N LYS A 335 9.32 2.09 -5.85
CA LYS A 335 10.62 2.62 -5.40
C LYS A 335 10.57 4.11 -4.99
N LEU A 336 9.60 4.85 -5.51
CA LEU A 336 9.46 6.29 -5.26
C LEU A 336 8.50 6.60 -4.11
N LEU A 337 7.63 5.65 -3.73
CA LEU A 337 6.54 5.85 -2.78
C LEU A 337 6.77 5.09 -1.48
N ALA A 338 6.09 5.54 -0.43
CA ALA A 338 6.08 4.86 0.86
C ALA A 338 4.76 5.18 1.60
N PRO A 339 4.44 4.50 2.72
CA PRO A 339 3.22 4.78 3.46
C PRO A 339 3.07 6.24 3.93
N ASP A 340 4.19 6.88 4.29
CA ASP A 340 4.30 8.29 4.68
C ASP A 340 4.46 9.24 3.48
N ARG A 341 4.61 8.69 2.26
CA ARG A 341 4.88 9.41 1.02
C ARG A 341 4.04 8.83 -0.14
N PRO A 342 2.70 8.93 -0.06
CA PRO A 342 1.83 8.38 -1.09
C PRO A 342 1.77 9.27 -2.33
N CYS A 343 1.19 8.75 -3.41
CA CYS A 343 0.79 9.55 -4.56
C CYS A 343 -0.73 9.73 -4.65
N HIS A 344 -1.17 10.72 -5.42
CA HIS A 344 -2.59 10.85 -5.78
C HIS A 344 -3.03 9.74 -6.75
N ASN A 345 -4.29 9.31 -6.67
CA ASN A 345 -4.81 8.20 -7.47
C ASN A 345 -4.75 8.42 -9.00
N SER A 346 -4.73 9.68 -9.43
CA SER A 346 -4.55 10.04 -10.84
C SER A 346 -3.23 9.54 -11.43
N LEU A 347 -2.16 9.40 -10.63
CA LEU A 347 -0.87 8.96 -11.15
C LEU A 347 -0.90 7.47 -11.56
N TRP A 348 -1.31 6.58 -10.66
CA TRP A 348 -1.36 5.16 -11.01
C TRP A 348 -2.42 4.85 -12.06
N PHE A 349 -3.52 5.62 -12.09
CA PHE A 349 -4.52 5.46 -13.15
C PHE A 349 -3.99 5.93 -14.51
N ALA A 350 -3.20 7.01 -14.55
CA ALA A 350 -2.49 7.44 -15.76
C ALA A 350 -1.51 6.36 -16.26
N ILE A 351 -0.79 5.68 -15.34
CA ILE A 351 0.11 4.57 -15.67
C ILE A 351 -0.67 3.39 -16.28
N LEU A 352 -1.86 3.05 -15.76
CA LEU A 352 -2.70 2.00 -16.35
C LEU A 352 -3.16 2.34 -17.76
N ALA A 353 -3.65 3.56 -17.99
CA ALA A 353 -4.09 4.02 -19.31
C ALA A 353 -2.92 4.08 -20.31
N PHE A 354 -1.74 4.51 -19.85
CA PHE A 354 -0.52 4.50 -20.65
C PHE A 354 -0.08 3.08 -21.04
N HIS A 355 -0.05 2.15 -20.07
CA HIS A 355 0.28 0.75 -20.33
C HIS A 355 -0.71 0.12 -21.31
N GLU A 356 -2.01 0.34 -21.12
CA GLU A 356 -3.05 -0.17 -22.01
C GLU A 356 -2.89 0.34 -23.45
N ALA A 357 -2.55 1.61 -23.64
CA ALA A 357 -2.30 2.17 -24.96
C ALA A 357 -1.13 1.47 -25.69
N LEU A 358 -0.05 1.16 -24.96
CA LEU A 358 1.11 0.47 -25.52
C LEU A 358 0.87 -1.03 -25.71
N SER A 359 0.07 -1.63 -24.84
CA SER A 359 -0.36 -3.03 -24.93
C SER A 359 -1.18 -3.31 -26.19
N GLU A 360 -2.07 -2.37 -26.57
CA GLU A 360 -2.85 -2.48 -27.81
C GLU A 360 -2.05 -2.07 -29.06
N GLN A 361 -1.19 -1.06 -28.93
CA GLN A 361 -0.36 -0.58 -30.03
C GLN A 361 1.08 -0.35 -29.55
N PRO A 362 1.95 -1.36 -29.70
CA PRO A 362 3.36 -1.25 -29.36
C PRO A 362 4.02 -0.05 -30.05
N ARG A 363 4.97 0.59 -29.36
CA ARG A 363 5.64 1.80 -29.86
C ARG A 363 7.13 1.68 -29.82
N ASP A 364 7.76 2.52 -30.63
CA ASP A 364 9.18 2.75 -30.57
C ASP A 364 9.58 3.35 -29.20
N PRO A 365 10.65 2.84 -28.54
CA PRO A 365 11.18 3.40 -27.30
C PRO A 365 11.46 4.91 -27.35
N LEU A 366 11.87 5.43 -28.51
CA LEU A 366 12.13 6.85 -28.74
C LEU A 366 10.83 7.67 -28.73
N VAL A 367 9.75 7.14 -29.33
CA VAL A 367 8.41 7.76 -29.29
C VAL A 367 7.93 7.84 -27.83
N ILE A 368 8.11 6.77 -27.06
CA ILE A 368 7.75 6.75 -25.64
C ILE A 368 8.56 7.76 -24.83
N ALA A 369 9.86 7.87 -25.10
CA ALA A 369 10.73 8.86 -24.46
C ALA A 369 10.28 10.29 -24.77
N ALA A 370 10.06 10.60 -26.05
CA ALA A 370 9.60 11.92 -26.48
C ALA A 370 8.23 12.27 -25.90
N PHE A 371 7.29 11.31 -25.89
CA PHE A 371 5.99 11.47 -25.24
C PHE A 371 6.12 11.76 -23.74
N SER A 372 6.93 10.98 -23.02
CA SER A 372 7.18 11.16 -21.58
C SER A 372 7.78 12.54 -21.27
N LEU A 373 8.74 13.00 -22.08
CA LEU A 373 9.33 14.34 -21.97
C LEU A 373 8.34 15.45 -22.29
N ALA A 374 7.51 15.29 -23.33
CA ALA A 374 6.47 16.25 -23.67
C ALA A 374 5.45 16.39 -22.52
N VAL A 375 5.05 15.28 -21.90
CA VAL A 375 4.23 15.29 -20.69
C VAL A 375 4.94 16.00 -19.54
N HIS A 376 6.23 15.73 -19.31
CA HIS A 376 7.01 16.39 -18.25
C HIS A 376 7.14 17.90 -18.44
N ASN A 377 7.38 18.35 -19.68
CA ASN A 377 7.63 19.76 -20.03
C ASN A 377 6.35 20.55 -20.33
N GLY A 378 5.17 19.94 -20.15
CA GLY A 378 3.90 20.63 -20.34
C GLY A 378 3.59 20.94 -21.80
N GLY A 379 3.96 20.04 -22.71
CA GLY A 379 3.62 20.12 -24.12
C GLY A 379 4.67 20.78 -25.02
N ASP A 380 5.88 21.06 -24.51
CA ASP A 380 6.99 21.54 -25.33
C ASP A 380 7.57 20.38 -26.18
N LEU A 381 6.90 20.10 -27.29
CA LEU A 381 7.25 19.02 -28.20
C LEU A 381 8.62 19.23 -28.87
N PRO A 382 8.99 20.42 -29.40
CA PRO A 382 10.31 20.64 -29.96
C PRO A 382 11.45 20.32 -28.99
N GLU A 383 11.33 20.77 -27.74
CA GLU A 383 12.32 20.46 -26.70
C GLU A 383 12.33 18.96 -26.38
N ALA A 384 11.16 18.35 -26.19
CA ALA A 384 11.03 16.92 -25.89
C ALA A 384 11.65 16.02 -26.97
N LEU A 385 11.40 16.32 -28.24
CA LEU A 385 11.95 15.62 -29.41
C LEU A 385 13.48 15.76 -29.48
N SER A 386 13.99 16.98 -29.23
CA SER A 386 15.43 17.26 -29.19
C SER A 386 16.13 16.47 -28.09
N ILE A 387 15.57 16.45 -26.88
CA ILE A 387 16.12 15.69 -25.76
C ILE A 387 16.04 14.18 -26.02
N ALA A 388 14.91 13.69 -26.54
CA ALA A 388 14.71 12.27 -26.81
C ALA A 388 15.76 11.72 -27.77
N ARG A 389 16.10 12.44 -28.84
CA ARG A 389 17.14 12.04 -29.81
C ARG A 389 18.55 11.92 -29.21
N ARG A 390 18.81 12.60 -28.11
CA ARG A 390 20.11 12.56 -27.41
C ARG A 390 20.21 11.37 -26.45
N ILE A 391 19.15 10.58 -26.31
CA ILE A 391 19.16 9.40 -25.45
C ILE A 391 19.95 8.29 -26.15
N ASN A 392 21.14 8.00 -25.61
CA ASN A 392 21.99 6.90 -26.06
C ASN A 392 21.97 5.72 -25.06
N LYS A 393 20.89 5.57 -24.29
CA LYS A 393 20.74 4.49 -23.32
C LYS A 393 20.12 3.27 -23.98
N GLN A 394 20.58 2.07 -23.59
CA GLN A 394 19.93 0.84 -24.00
C GLN A 394 18.52 0.77 -23.39
N HIS A 395 17.54 0.44 -24.22
CA HIS A 395 16.18 0.20 -23.79
C HIS A 395 15.98 -1.28 -23.44
N ASP A 396 14.96 -1.56 -22.64
CA ASP A 396 14.60 -2.92 -22.29
C ASP A 396 13.96 -3.66 -23.48
N ILE A 397 14.66 -4.64 -24.05
CA ILE A 397 14.17 -5.42 -25.19
C ILE A 397 13.18 -6.53 -24.81
N SER A 398 12.91 -6.72 -23.51
CA SER A 398 12.07 -7.84 -23.04
C SER A 398 10.57 -7.57 -23.07
N PHE A 399 10.15 -6.33 -23.36
CA PHE A 399 8.75 -5.93 -23.34
C PHE A 399 8.11 -6.03 -24.73
N HIS A 400 6.97 -6.72 -24.82
CA HIS A 400 6.20 -6.87 -26.06
C HIS A 400 5.55 -5.56 -26.54
N GLU A 401 5.43 -4.60 -25.64
CA GLU A 401 4.92 -3.25 -25.87
C GLU A 401 5.92 -2.33 -26.59
N LEU A 402 7.17 -2.79 -26.75
CA LEU A 402 8.24 -2.04 -27.41
C LEU A 402 8.54 -2.64 -28.78
N LEU A 403 8.52 -1.78 -29.80
CA LEU A 403 8.98 -2.12 -31.14
C LEU A 403 10.50 -2.05 -31.23
N GLU A 404 11.06 -2.72 -32.23
CA GLU A 404 12.45 -2.47 -32.62
C GLU A 404 12.63 -0.99 -32.99
N PRO A 405 13.71 -0.33 -32.53
CA PRO A 405 13.95 1.07 -32.84
C PRO A 405 13.99 1.34 -34.35
N ARG A 406 13.18 2.30 -34.79
CA ARG A 406 13.07 2.78 -36.16
C ARG A 406 13.83 4.11 -36.29
N ASN A 407 14.43 4.33 -37.46
CA ASN A 407 15.04 5.61 -37.79
C ASN A 407 13.96 6.61 -38.24
N LEU A 408 13.27 7.21 -37.27
CA LEU A 408 12.19 8.16 -37.51
C LEU A 408 12.75 9.58 -37.73
N ASP A 409 12.30 10.24 -38.80
CA ASP A 409 12.54 11.67 -38.99
C ASP A 409 11.74 12.53 -37.97
N SER A 410 11.86 13.85 -38.05
CA SER A 410 11.23 14.75 -37.06
C SER A 410 9.71 14.74 -37.13
N ASP A 411 9.17 14.66 -38.34
CA ASP A 411 7.74 14.81 -38.57
C ASP A 411 7.02 13.49 -38.25
N ALA A 412 7.61 12.35 -38.65
CA ALA A 412 7.14 11.03 -38.29
C ALA A 412 7.20 10.79 -36.77
N LEU A 413 8.28 11.22 -36.10
CA LEU A 413 8.39 11.12 -34.65
C LEU A 413 7.33 11.98 -33.94
N LEU A 414 7.09 13.20 -34.42
CA LEU A 414 6.04 14.07 -33.90
C LEU A 414 4.65 13.45 -34.08
N GLU A 415 4.34 12.93 -35.26
CA GLU A 415 3.07 12.27 -35.55
C GLU A 415 2.84 11.05 -34.65
N GLU A 416 3.85 10.19 -34.48
CA GLU A 416 3.79 9.02 -33.60
C GLU A 416 3.58 9.41 -32.13
N VAL A 417 4.20 10.50 -31.65
CA VAL A 417 3.98 11.03 -30.29
C VAL A 417 2.55 11.53 -30.11
N MET A 418 2.01 12.24 -31.10
CA MET A 418 0.61 12.70 -31.09
C MET A 418 -0.37 11.52 -31.13
N ASN A 419 -0.05 10.51 -31.95
CA ASN A 419 -0.83 9.29 -32.07
C ASN A 419 -0.84 8.52 -30.74
N LEU A 420 0.32 8.37 -30.09
CA LEU A 420 0.40 7.79 -28.74
C LEU A 420 -0.44 8.57 -27.73
N ALA A 421 -0.38 9.90 -27.75
CA ALA A 421 -1.23 10.72 -26.88
C ALA A 421 -2.73 10.47 -27.10
N ALA A 422 -3.15 10.28 -28.36
CA ALA A 422 -4.51 9.89 -28.71
C ALA A 422 -4.86 8.48 -28.22
N SER A 423 -3.97 7.50 -28.39
CA SER A 423 -4.14 6.13 -27.89
C SER A 423 -4.29 6.10 -26.37
N VAL A 424 -3.53 6.88 -25.61
CA VAL A 424 -3.65 6.99 -24.14
C VAL A 424 -5.01 7.57 -23.74
N ARG A 425 -5.50 8.61 -24.44
CA ARG A 425 -6.86 9.15 -24.20
C ARG A 425 -7.94 8.12 -24.53
N GLY A 426 -7.78 7.38 -25.63
CA GLY A 426 -8.69 6.30 -26.01
C GLY A 426 -8.72 5.17 -24.98
N ALA A 427 -7.56 4.74 -24.50
CA ALA A 427 -7.42 3.74 -23.43
C ALA A 427 -8.12 4.20 -22.15
N LEU A 428 -7.92 5.47 -21.75
CA LEU A 428 -8.59 6.04 -20.59
C LEU A 428 -10.13 5.97 -20.73
N THR A 429 -10.68 6.33 -21.90
CA THR A 429 -12.12 6.24 -22.15
C THR A 429 -12.62 4.79 -22.04
N ARG A 430 -11.92 3.82 -22.66
CA ARG A 430 -12.29 2.40 -22.56
C ARG A 430 -12.26 1.87 -21.13
N MET A 431 -11.29 2.30 -20.33
CA MET A 431 -11.17 1.90 -18.92
C MET A 431 -12.27 2.48 -18.02
N THR A 432 -12.98 3.51 -18.46
CA THR A 432 -14.08 4.15 -17.73
C THR A 432 -15.45 3.86 -18.31
N ASP A 433 -15.55 2.90 -19.22
CA ASP A 433 -16.78 2.56 -19.93
C ASP A 433 -17.13 1.08 -19.69
N GLU A 434 -18.34 0.85 -19.19
CA GLU A 434 -18.82 -0.47 -18.76
C GLU A 434 -18.86 -1.47 -19.93
N TYR A 435 -19.16 -1.01 -21.15
CA TYR A 435 -19.19 -1.87 -22.35
C TYR A 435 -17.78 -2.38 -22.68
N PHE A 436 -16.78 -1.51 -22.74
CA PHE A 436 -15.42 -1.93 -23.06
C PHE A 436 -14.80 -2.80 -21.96
N VAL A 437 -15.09 -2.51 -20.70
CA VAL A 437 -14.64 -3.34 -19.56
C VAL A 437 -15.25 -4.74 -19.62
N SER A 438 -16.54 -4.84 -19.92
CA SER A 438 -17.22 -6.13 -20.13
C SER A 438 -16.62 -6.92 -21.30
N GLN A 439 -16.36 -6.26 -22.44
CA GLN A 439 -15.74 -6.88 -23.62
C GLN A 439 -14.31 -7.39 -23.37
N ALA A 440 -13.55 -6.74 -22.49
CA ALA A 440 -12.20 -7.20 -22.14
C ALA A 440 -12.20 -8.63 -21.57
N MET A 441 -13.26 -9.00 -20.83
CA MET A 441 -13.43 -10.35 -20.26
C MET A 441 -14.10 -11.35 -21.19
N ALA A 442 -14.82 -10.91 -22.22
CA ALA A 442 -15.46 -11.80 -23.20
C ALA A 442 -14.44 -12.72 -23.92
N LYS A 443 -13.19 -12.28 -24.05
CA LYS A 443 -12.08 -13.08 -24.59
C LYS A 443 -11.62 -14.22 -23.66
N TYR A 444 -12.19 -14.31 -22.45
CA TYR A 444 -11.82 -15.27 -21.39
C TYR A 444 -13.04 -15.98 -20.80
N PRO A 445 -13.47 -17.11 -21.39
CA PRO A 445 -14.71 -17.80 -20.98
C PRO A 445 -14.73 -18.30 -19.53
N LYS A 446 -13.56 -18.45 -18.91
CA LYS A 446 -13.41 -18.91 -17.50
C LYS A 446 -13.30 -17.76 -16.50
N ALA A 447 -13.20 -16.51 -16.97
CA ALA A 447 -13.15 -15.34 -16.10
C ALA A 447 -14.56 -15.00 -15.60
N PRO A 448 -14.69 -14.49 -14.36
CA PRO A 448 -15.97 -13.94 -13.93
C PRO A 448 -16.36 -12.78 -14.84
N TYR A 449 -17.64 -12.69 -15.21
CA TYR A 449 -18.17 -11.51 -15.87
C TYR A 449 -18.04 -10.30 -14.93
N SER A 450 -17.44 -9.22 -15.41
CA SER A 450 -17.39 -7.96 -14.68
C SER A 450 -17.38 -6.79 -15.67
N ASP A 451 -18.32 -5.88 -15.47
CA ASP A 451 -18.43 -4.57 -16.10
C ASP A 451 -18.07 -3.45 -15.11
N LEU A 452 -17.35 -3.79 -14.03
CA LEU A 452 -17.13 -2.90 -12.91
C LEU A 452 -16.28 -1.69 -13.31
N VAL A 453 -16.92 -0.53 -13.39
CA VAL A 453 -16.25 0.77 -13.44
C VAL A 453 -16.47 1.52 -12.12
N PHE A 454 -15.40 1.68 -11.36
CA PHE A 454 -15.42 2.39 -10.06
C PHE A 454 -14.59 3.67 -10.07
N PHE A 455 -14.11 4.11 -11.24
CA PHE A 455 -13.41 5.37 -11.43
C PHE A 455 -14.40 6.52 -11.60
N PRO A 456 -14.41 7.54 -10.72
CA PRO A 456 -15.31 8.68 -10.85
C PRO A 456 -14.95 9.57 -12.04
N LEU A 457 -15.93 10.25 -12.63
CA LEU A 457 -15.71 11.22 -13.71
C LEU A 457 -14.68 12.30 -13.34
N ALA A 458 -14.70 12.79 -12.09
CA ALA A 458 -13.72 13.76 -11.62
C ALA A 458 -12.28 13.25 -11.71
N LEU A 459 -12.07 11.95 -11.45
CA LEU A 459 -10.76 11.31 -11.59
C LEU A 459 -10.39 11.15 -13.07
N TYR A 460 -11.31 10.71 -13.92
CA TYR A 460 -11.13 10.67 -15.38
C TYR A 460 -10.65 12.01 -15.93
N LEU A 461 -11.36 13.10 -15.61
CA LEU A 461 -11.01 14.45 -16.06
C LEU A 461 -9.63 14.89 -15.56
N ARG A 462 -9.27 14.52 -14.33
CA ARG A 462 -7.95 14.83 -13.76
C ARG A 462 -6.83 14.06 -14.46
N VAL A 463 -7.03 12.79 -14.81
CA VAL A 463 -6.06 12.00 -15.56
C VAL A 463 -5.92 12.50 -16.98
N ARG A 464 -7.03 12.83 -17.64
CA ARG A 464 -7.03 13.39 -18.99
C ARG A 464 -6.16 14.66 -19.08
N LYS A 465 -6.26 15.57 -18.09
CA LYS A 465 -5.42 16.78 -17.98
C LYS A 465 -3.91 16.50 -17.91
N ILE A 466 -3.48 15.31 -17.46
CA ILE A 466 -2.06 14.97 -17.45
C ILE A 466 -1.50 14.96 -18.87
N PHE A 467 -2.28 14.45 -19.83
CA PHE A 467 -1.86 14.19 -21.22
C PHE A 467 -2.33 15.24 -22.24
N GLU A 468 -3.28 16.11 -21.88
CA GLU A 468 -3.81 17.15 -22.79
C GLU A 468 -2.73 18.09 -23.34
N CYS A 469 -1.68 18.37 -22.57
CA CYS A 469 -0.57 19.22 -22.99
C CYS A 469 0.15 18.73 -24.25
N VAL A 470 0.16 17.42 -24.54
CA VAL A 470 0.85 16.89 -25.72
C VAL A 470 0.12 17.27 -27.01
N GLY A 471 -1.23 17.35 -27.00
CA GLY A 471 -2.02 17.72 -28.18
C GLY A 471 -2.44 19.18 -28.25
N GLY A 472 -2.49 19.89 -27.11
CA GLY A 472 -2.97 21.27 -27.02
C GLY A 472 -1.91 22.35 -27.23
N GLY A 473 -0.65 21.95 -27.48
CA GLY A 473 0.50 22.85 -27.51
C GLY A 473 1.01 23.21 -26.12
N LYS A 474 2.17 23.90 -26.08
CA LYS A 474 2.86 24.26 -24.84
C LYS A 474 1.95 25.08 -23.92
N GLU A 475 1.76 24.60 -22.69
CA GLU A 475 0.96 25.28 -21.68
C GLU A 475 1.62 26.62 -21.28
N LYS A 476 0.90 27.72 -21.46
CA LYS A 476 1.40 29.07 -21.12
C LYS A 476 1.75 29.16 -19.63
N GLY A 477 2.98 29.56 -19.33
CA GLY A 477 3.48 29.73 -17.96
C GLY A 477 3.80 28.42 -17.23
N PHE A 478 3.70 27.26 -17.88
CA PHE A 478 4.13 26.01 -17.28
C PHE A 478 5.66 25.95 -17.21
N VAL A 479 6.19 25.80 -16.01
CA VAL A 479 7.63 25.61 -15.78
C VAL A 479 7.85 24.17 -15.32
N PRO A 480 8.57 23.34 -16.11
CA PRO A 480 8.88 21.98 -15.72
C PRO A 480 9.63 21.92 -14.40
N LYS A 481 9.57 20.76 -13.75
CA LYS A 481 10.31 20.54 -12.52
C LYS A 481 11.73 20.13 -12.86
N HIS A 482 12.71 20.94 -12.47
CA HIS A 482 14.12 20.57 -12.55
C HIS A 482 14.57 19.81 -11.29
N GLY A 483 15.43 18.80 -11.49
CA GLY A 483 15.99 17.98 -10.43
C GLY A 483 15.20 16.70 -10.10
N SER A 484 15.72 15.92 -9.16
CA SER A 484 15.22 14.58 -8.82
C SER A 484 14.35 14.52 -7.54
N LYS A 485 14.23 15.63 -6.82
CA LYS A 485 13.52 15.71 -5.54
C LYS A 485 12.00 15.77 -5.77
N ILE A 486 11.26 14.82 -5.23
CA ILE A 486 9.79 14.78 -5.32
C ILE A 486 9.20 15.61 -4.18
N ASP A 487 8.19 16.43 -4.49
CA ASP A 487 7.36 17.07 -3.46
C ASP A 487 6.17 16.16 -3.18
N TYR A 488 6.24 15.41 -2.08
CA TYR A 488 5.25 14.39 -1.75
C TYR A 488 3.90 14.96 -1.30
N GLU A 489 3.88 16.19 -0.77
CA GLU A 489 2.63 16.85 -0.39
C GLU A 489 1.85 17.23 -1.65
N LEU A 490 2.52 17.90 -2.60
CA LEU A 490 1.92 18.27 -3.88
C LEU A 490 1.59 17.03 -4.73
N LEU A 491 2.39 15.96 -4.65
CA LEU A 491 2.11 14.69 -5.32
C LEU A 491 0.87 14.00 -4.74
N ALA A 492 0.70 13.97 -3.41
CA ALA A 492 -0.47 13.41 -2.73
C ALA A 492 -1.75 14.22 -3.03
N MET A 493 -1.63 15.55 -3.18
CA MET A 493 -2.71 16.43 -3.66
C MET A 493 -2.99 16.29 -5.16
N GLY A 494 -2.13 15.58 -5.90
CA GLY A 494 -2.23 15.35 -7.34
C GLY A 494 -2.07 16.62 -8.17
N ARG A 495 -1.16 17.50 -7.77
CA ARG A 495 -0.79 18.68 -8.54
C ARG A 495 -0.11 18.25 -9.84
N LEU A 496 -0.59 18.78 -10.97
CA LEU A 496 -0.19 18.34 -12.32
C LEU A 496 1.33 18.33 -12.53
N LYS A 497 2.03 19.36 -12.06
CA LYS A 497 3.49 19.45 -12.18
C LYS A 497 4.22 18.26 -11.56
N GLU A 498 3.88 17.89 -10.32
CA GLU A 498 4.49 16.74 -9.65
C GLU A 498 4.04 15.41 -10.27
N VAL A 499 2.75 15.29 -10.61
CA VAL A 499 2.21 14.07 -11.22
C VAL A 499 2.88 13.78 -12.56
N ARG A 500 3.03 14.80 -13.43
CA ARG A 500 3.72 14.68 -14.73
C ARG A 500 5.20 14.34 -14.55
N HIS A 501 5.88 14.97 -13.60
CA HIS A 501 7.28 14.67 -13.28
C HIS A 501 7.49 13.22 -12.82
N VAL A 502 6.68 12.74 -11.86
CA VAL A 502 6.79 11.36 -11.36
C VAL A 502 6.36 10.35 -12.42
N PHE A 503 5.30 10.63 -13.18
CA PHE A 503 4.87 9.80 -14.31
C PHE A 503 6.02 9.62 -15.31
N ALA A 504 6.62 10.72 -15.77
CA ALA A 504 7.69 10.67 -16.75
C ALA A 504 8.89 9.87 -16.24
N ARG A 505 9.28 10.09 -14.98
CA ARG A 505 10.36 9.34 -14.32
C ARG A 505 10.08 7.84 -14.26
N VAL A 506 8.86 7.43 -13.86
CA VAL A 506 8.47 6.01 -13.81
C VAL A 506 8.53 5.37 -15.19
N VAL A 507 8.04 6.07 -16.23
CA VAL A 507 8.12 5.58 -17.60
C VAL A 507 9.58 5.44 -18.04
N PHE A 508 10.39 6.48 -17.85
CA PHE A 508 11.81 6.46 -18.20
C PHE A 508 12.59 5.35 -17.51
N ASP A 509 12.44 5.19 -16.19
CA ASP A 509 13.13 4.17 -15.42
C ASP A 509 12.68 2.74 -15.79
N THR A 510 11.50 2.60 -16.42
CA THR A 510 11.01 1.32 -16.95
C THR A 510 11.60 1.02 -18.33
N ILE A 511 11.55 1.98 -19.25
CA ILE A 511 12.01 1.77 -20.64
C ILE A 511 13.54 1.71 -20.73
N TYR A 512 14.23 2.61 -20.00
CA TYR A 512 15.68 2.76 -20.01
C TYR A 512 16.23 2.47 -18.60
N PRO A 513 16.18 1.20 -18.16
CA PRO A 513 16.65 0.85 -16.83
C PRO A 513 18.13 1.22 -16.69
N ILE A 514 18.50 1.80 -15.55
CA ILE A 514 19.91 1.98 -15.20
C ILE A 514 20.49 0.57 -15.01
N ASP A 515 21.58 0.24 -15.72
CA ASP A 515 22.30 -1.04 -15.66
C ASP A 515 22.50 -1.53 -14.23
N ASN A 516 21.53 -2.28 -13.73
CA ASN A 516 21.54 -3.02 -12.48
C ASN A 516 20.86 -4.39 -12.68
N ARG A 517 20.51 -4.75 -13.92
CA ARG A 517 19.89 -6.03 -14.27
C ARG A 517 20.89 -7.14 -14.60
N LEU A 518 22.16 -6.99 -14.22
CA LEU A 518 23.15 -8.07 -14.23
C LEU A 518 23.38 -8.72 -12.85
N GLN A 519 22.68 -8.30 -11.79
CA GLN A 519 22.76 -8.98 -10.48
C GLN A 519 21.41 -8.96 -9.75
N LYS A 520 20.53 -9.92 -10.04
CA LYS A 520 19.56 -10.47 -9.08
C LYS A 520 18.88 -11.73 -9.57
#